data_AF-A0A2V5T3X0-F1
#
_entry.id   AF-A0A2V5T3X0-F1
#
_cell.length_a   1.000
_cell.length_b   1.000
_cell.length_c   1.000
_cell.angle_alpha   90.00
_cell.angle_beta   90.00
_cell.angle_gamma   90.00
#
_symmetry.space_group_name_H-M   'P 1'
#
loop_
_entity.id
_entity.type
_entity.pdbx_description
1 polymer ?
#
loop_
_entity_poly.entity_id
_entity_poly.type
_entity_poly.pdbx_seq_one_letter_code
_entity_poly.pdbx_strand_id
1 'polypeptide(L)' 'MTRVRLGSSAIATVKYDEKKRTLDVEFREGETYRYMHVPAFVYRELLKAESAGAL' A
#
# COMPACT_ATOMS: atom_id res chain seq x y z
N MET A 1 -3.95 11.14 -5.55
CA MET A 1 -4.23 10.22 -4.43
C MET A 1 -4.92 9.00 -5.02
N THR A 2 -4.17 7.91 -5.18
CA THR A 2 -4.68 6.70 -5.83
C THR A 2 -4.92 5.64 -4.76
N ARG A 3 -6.12 5.06 -4.73
CA ARG A 3 -6.51 3.97 -3.82
C ARG A 3 -6.67 2.70 -4.64
N VAL A 4 -6.01 1.62 -4.23
CA VAL A 4 -6.07 0.32 -4.91
C VAL A 4 -6.41 -0.75 -3.88
N ARG A 5 -7.46 -1.53 -4.14
CA ARG A 5 -7.78 -2.70 -3.34
C ARG A 5 -6.89 -3.84 -3.78
N LEU A 6 -6.21 -4.50 -2.84
CA LEU A 6 -5.34 -5.63 -3.14
C LEU A 6 -6.09 -6.93 -2.86
N GLY A 7 -5.87 -7.93 -3.72
CA GLY A 7 -6.36 -9.30 -3.51
C GLY A 7 -5.57 -10.09 -2.46
N SER A 8 -4.82 -9.41 -1.59
CA SER A 8 -3.96 -10.02 -0.58
C SER A 8 -4.77 -10.54 0.61
N SER A 9 -4.24 -11.58 1.25
CA SER A 9 -4.76 -12.16 2.49
C SER A 9 -4.58 -11.22 3.69
N ALA A 10 -3.55 -10.37 3.67
CA ALA A 10 -3.20 -9.47 4.77
C ALA A 10 -3.67 -8.04 4.51
N ILE A 11 -3.46 -7.53 3.29
CA ILE A 11 -3.74 -6.13 2.94
C ILE A 11 -5.09 -6.03 2.23
N ALA A 12 -5.99 -5.21 2.76
CA ALA A 12 -7.26 -4.90 2.14
C ALA A 12 -7.08 -3.82 1.05
N THR A 13 -6.46 -2.71 1.42
CA THR A 13 -6.34 -1.54 0.55
C THR A 13 -5.00 -0.84 0.74
N VAL A 14 -4.45 -0.30 -0.34
CA VAL A 14 -3.33 0.65 -0.29
C VAL A 14 -3.74 1.98 -0.89
N LYS A 15 -3.26 3.08 -0.32
CA LYS A 15 -3.46 4.42 -0.83
C LYS A 15 -2.13 5.14 -0.88
N TYR A 16 -1.78 5.68 -2.04
CA TYR A 16 -0.56 6.44 -2.23
C TYR A 16 -0.84 7.89 -2.61
N ASP A 17 -0.10 8.80 -1.98
CA ASP A 17 -0.06 10.22 -2.28
C ASP A 17 1.34 10.61 -2.76
N GLU A 18 1.50 10.82 -4.06
CA GLU A 18 2.75 11.25 -4.69
C GLU A 18 3.22 12.64 -4.23
N LYS A 19 2.28 13.56 -3.93
CA LYS A 19 2.63 14.92 -3.50
C LYS A 19 3.25 14.91 -2.11
N LYS A 20 2.71 14.06 -1.23
CA LYS A 20 3.17 13.92 0.16
C LYS A 20 4.19 12.79 0.34
N ARG A 21 4.38 11.94 -0.68
CA ARG A 21 5.16 10.70 -0.60
C ARG A 21 4.72 9.85 0.60
N THR A 22 3.41 9.70 0.77
CA THR A 22 2.83 8.90 1.86
C THR A 22 2.11 7.69 1.31
N LEU A 23 2.34 6.54 1.95
CA LEU A 23 1.68 5.28 1.66
C LEU A 23 0.85 4.87 2.87
N ASP A 24 -0.47 4.83 2.71
CA ASP A 24 -1.40 4.32 3.70
C ASP A 24 -1.74 2.87 3.31
N VAL A 25 -1.55 1.93 4.24
CA VAL A 25 -1.84 0.51 4.09
C VAL A 25 -2.91 0.13 5.09
N GLU A 26 -4.07 -0.28 4.59
CA GLU A 26 -5.21 -0.76 5.34
C GLU A 26 -5.18 -2.29 5.34
N PHE A 27 -4.95 -2.89 6.50
CA PHE A 27 -4.95 -4.33 6.70
C PHE A 27 -6.38 -4.84 6.89
N ARG A 28 -6.60 -6.11 6.56
CA ARG A 28 -7.91 -6.75 6.73
C ARG A 28 -8.34 -6.88 8.19
N GLU A 29 -7.39 -6.90 9.12
CA GLU A 29 -7.65 -6.86 10.56
C GLU A 29 -8.20 -5.50 11.05
N GLY A 30 -8.26 -4.49 10.17
CA GLY A 30 -8.84 -3.17 10.47
C GLY A 30 -7.81 -2.11 10.86
N GLU A 31 -6.55 -2.49 11.03
CA GLU A 31 -5.46 -1.54 11.28
C GLU A 31 -5.04 -0.82 10.00
N THR A 32 -4.78 0.49 10.11
CA THR A 32 -4.25 1.30 9.01
C THR A 32 -2.92 1.92 9.41
N TYR A 33 -1.88 1.59 8.65
CA TYR A 33 -0.54 2.14 8.86
C TYR A 33 -0.20 3.16 7.78
N ARG A 34 0.32 4.32 8.19
CA ARG A 34 0.81 5.34 7.27
C ARG A 34 2.33 5.39 7.31
N TYR A 35 2.93 5.04 6.19
CA TYR A 35 4.35 5.22 5.93
C TYR A 35 4.60 6.58 5.30
N MET A 36 5.58 7.30 5.84
CA MET A 36 6.01 8.60 5.33
C MET A 36 7.28 8.47 4.50
N HIS A 37 7.48 9.41 3.58
CA HIS A 37 8.67 9.50 2.72
C HIS A 37 8.86 8.29 1.81
N VAL A 38 7.76 7.64 1.41
CA VAL A 38 7.78 6.48 0.53
C VAL A 38 7.95 6.93 -0.93
N PRO A 39 9.03 6.54 -1.61
CA PRO A 39 9.23 6.85 -3.02
C PRO A 39 8.17 6.18 -3.91
N ALA A 40 7.83 6.80 -5.03
CA ALA A 40 6.80 6.29 -5.94
C ALA A 40 7.14 4.91 -6.52
N PHE A 41 8.44 4.59 -6.69
CA PHE A 41 8.84 3.27 -7.17
C PHE A 41 8.43 2.16 -6.19
N VAL A 42 8.51 2.38 -4.87
CA VAL A 42 8.11 1.39 -3.86
C VAL A 42 6.62 1.08 -4.00
N TYR A 43 5.79 2.10 -4.19
CA TYR A 43 4.36 1.91 -4.43
C TYR A 43 4.10 1.10 -5.72
N ARG A 44 4.81 1.38 -6.81
CA ARG A 44 4.66 0.60 -8.05
C ARG A 44 5.09 -0.85 -7.89
N GLU A 45 6.18 -1.11 -7.18
CA GLU A 45 6.65 -2.48 -6.94
C GLU A 45 5.68 -3.22 -6.01
N LEU A 46 5.12 -2.55 -5.00
CA LEU A 46 4.04 -3.09 -4.16
C LEU A 46 2.80 -3.50 -4.98
N LEU A 47 2.42 -2.69 -5.99
CA LEU A 47 1.31 -3.02 -6.87
C LEU A 47 1.61 -4.15 -7.86
N LYS A 48 2.88 -4.38 -8.20
CA LYS A 48 3.31 -5.44 -9.10
C LYS A 48 3.53 -6.77 -8.40
N ALA A 49 3.77 -6.76 -7.08
CA ALA A 49 3.98 -7.98 -6.32
C ALA A 49 2.71 -8.86 -6.38
N GLU A 50 2.86 -10.11 -6.84
CA GLU A 50 1.74 -11.08 -6.92
C GLU A 50 1.10 -11.35 -5.56
N SER A 51 1.86 -11.16 -4.47
CA SER A 51 1.33 -11.11 -3.11
C SER A 51 2.00 -9.98 -2.34
N ALA A 52 1.26 -8.89 -2.14
CA ALA A 52 1.71 -7.71 -1.41
C ALA A 52 2.00 -7.96 0.11
N GLY A 53 1.83 -9.21 0.58
CA GLY A 53 2.12 -9.61 1.97
C GLY A 53 2.87 -10.95 2.08
N ALA A 54 3.43 -11.49 0.98
CA ALA A 54 4.28 -12.67 1.06
C ALA A 54 5.73 -12.27 1.34
N LEU A 55 6.04 -12.00 2.60
CA LEU A 55 7.38 -12.14 3.16
C LEU A 55 7.28 -12.91 4.47
#